data_AF-X8IZL0-F1
#
_entry.id   AF-X8IZL0-F1
#
_cell.length_a   1.000
_cell.length_b   1.000
_cell.length_c   1.000
_cell.angle_alpha   90.00
_cell.angle_beta   90.00
_cell.angle_gamma   90.00
#
_symmetry.space_group_name_H-M   'P 1'
#
loop_
_entity.id
_entity.type
_entity.pdbx_description
1 polymer ?
#
loop_
_entity_poly.entity_id
_entity_poly.type
_entity_poly.pdbx_seq_one_letter_code
_entity_poly.pdbx_strand_id
1 'polypeptide(L)'
;MLEPVPMEEQTYGGNYAITKELPRQMKVDTDEKLVLWARNRMGPWTGDSLTIQRLRHLQRMKADDSNRLERMQHIIPVFGWMHLDMNLCNAIFYHHFSESSNSGLARDAAALGRSGLTKPTKSRGPAYHTVDEFMQHTTTARMRGLWLWASGTNTMEQLIAWEKESSPSIIAEAAQKIWLERASNRATQQFKSDPQLCNSIAINRELLLRHEVRYSMRHGDVGRMEHTLPQLLYFFSGAGCANYAREIAEVLHWRKYEAPPGVADLVRDECWLINTLGRSDSFYALDLRQELNNLYIKYHFEHGPPPQGCTWEAHRRWGPALPVFASVILHMDENFHDFYRSRKHYVPDPEEDIKLLLKRHAERRIHAETPERPAEAVQEKRHHDCFATGRVKIDEKGYLDAVAQERIEYFSNLSPLEIAKHDNISMEEAIQLKRREGMKAKGVTPQNTNNDTYIDEMLEENAEDLLYGYEQVDEEEYEDIRHRLGDGLDS
;
A
#
# COMPACT_ATOMS: atom_id res chain seq x y z
N MET A 1 -13.53 -5.62 20.55
CA MET A 1 -12.84 -4.38 20.17
C MET A 1 -12.37 -3.70 21.44
N LEU A 2 -11.17 -3.09 21.42
CA LEU A 2 -10.61 -2.35 22.55
C LEU A 2 -11.26 -0.96 22.66
N GLU A 3 -11.10 -0.32 23.81
CA GLU A 3 -11.68 0.99 24.11
C GLU A 3 -10.88 2.12 23.45
N PRO A 4 -11.53 3.09 22.76
CA PRO A 4 -10.86 4.29 22.29
C PRO A 4 -10.23 5.09 23.44
N VAL A 5 -9.07 5.68 23.20
CA VAL A 5 -8.33 6.48 24.19
C VAL A 5 -7.94 7.85 23.64
N PRO A 6 -7.90 8.90 24.48
CA PRO A 6 -7.47 10.25 24.09
C PRO A 6 -5.94 10.33 24.00
N MET A 7 -5.33 9.50 23.16
CA MET A 7 -3.90 9.43 22.94
C MET A 7 -3.62 9.70 21.47
N GLU A 8 -2.64 10.56 21.21
CA GLU A 8 -2.21 10.88 19.85
C GLU A 8 -1.22 9.84 19.33
N GLU A 9 -1.25 9.56 18.03
CA GLU A 9 -0.28 8.71 17.33
C GLU A 9 0.53 9.52 16.28
N GLN A 10 0.52 10.85 16.39
CA GLN A 10 1.26 11.79 15.54
C GLN A 10 2.74 11.92 15.94
N THR A 11 3.14 11.54 17.15
CA THR A 11 4.52 11.60 17.61
C THR A 11 5.07 10.22 18.00
N TYR A 12 6.40 10.11 18.09
CA TYR A 12 7.06 8.94 18.67
C TYR A 12 6.62 8.68 20.12
N GLY A 13 6.44 9.74 20.91
CA GLY A 13 6.00 9.64 22.30
C GLY A 13 4.56 9.11 22.41
N GLY A 14 3.67 9.59 21.53
CA GLY A 14 2.30 9.12 21.41
C GLY A 14 2.20 7.64 21.04
N ASN A 15 2.88 7.24 19.96
CA ASN A 15 2.96 5.83 19.55
C ASN A 15 3.50 4.93 20.68
N TYR A 16 4.57 5.37 21.35
CA TYR A 16 5.11 4.63 22.49
C TYR A 16 4.11 4.52 23.66
N ALA A 17 3.36 5.58 23.94
CA ALA A 17 2.32 5.55 24.98
C ALA A 17 1.22 4.52 24.66
N ILE A 18 0.77 4.43 23.40
CA ILE A 18 -0.22 3.44 22.96
C ILE A 18 0.29 2.01 23.20
N THR A 19 1.58 1.75 22.99
CA THR A 19 2.16 0.40 23.23
C THR A 19 2.09 -0.05 24.69
N LYS A 20 1.91 0.89 25.63
CA LYS A 20 1.68 0.61 27.06
C LYS A 20 0.20 0.52 27.40
N GLU A 21 -0.63 1.28 26.69
CA GLU A 21 -2.06 1.34 26.90
C GLU A 21 -2.78 0.07 26.41
N LEU A 22 -2.40 -0.50 25.25
CA LEU A 22 -3.05 -1.73 24.77
C LEU A 22 -2.89 -2.91 25.75
N PRO A 23 -1.70 -3.21 26.31
CA PRO A 23 -1.55 -4.18 27.38
C PRO A 23 -2.49 -3.95 28.56
N ARG A 24 -2.67 -2.69 28.98
CA ARG A 24 -3.56 -2.31 30.08
C ARG A 24 -5.01 -2.67 29.78
N GLN A 25 -5.49 -2.37 28.57
CA GLN A 25 -6.85 -2.72 28.16
C GLN A 25 -7.05 -4.24 28.01
N MET A 26 -6.02 -4.96 27.55
CA MET A 26 -6.03 -6.42 27.45
C MET A 26 -5.82 -7.12 28.81
N LYS A 27 -5.62 -6.38 29.91
CA LYS A 27 -5.35 -6.90 31.27
C LYS A 27 -4.08 -7.77 31.33
N VAL A 28 -3.05 -7.38 30.58
CA VAL A 28 -1.73 -8.03 30.50
C VAL A 28 -0.60 -7.10 30.95
N ASP A 29 -0.91 -6.10 31.77
CA ASP A 29 -0.07 -4.99 32.21
C ASP A 29 0.65 -5.19 33.55
N THR A 30 0.48 -6.34 34.20
CA THR A 30 1.29 -6.71 35.37
C THR A 30 2.69 -7.15 34.92
N ASP A 31 3.74 -6.87 35.69
CA ASP A 31 5.13 -7.25 35.38
C ASP A 31 5.27 -8.72 34.94
N GLU A 32 4.66 -9.65 35.67
CA GLU A 32 4.70 -11.09 35.33
C GLU A 32 4.13 -11.38 33.94
N LYS A 33 2.98 -10.77 33.62
CA LYS A 33 2.31 -10.94 32.32
C LYS A 33 3.06 -10.23 31.20
N LEU A 34 3.63 -9.04 31.44
CA LEU A 34 4.45 -8.33 30.46
C LEU A 34 5.72 -9.13 30.13
N VAL A 35 6.35 -9.73 31.13
CA VAL A 35 7.49 -10.64 30.93
C VAL A 35 7.06 -11.86 30.11
N LEU A 36 5.91 -12.47 30.43
CA LEU A 36 5.37 -13.61 29.69
C LEU A 36 5.05 -13.23 28.23
N TRP A 37 4.47 -12.06 28.02
CA TRP A 37 4.14 -11.51 26.71
C TRP A 37 5.41 -11.30 25.89
N ALA A 38 6.40 -10.58 26.41
CA ALA A 38 7.63 -10.28 25.69
C ALA A 38 8.51 -11.51 25.39
N ARG A 39 8.37 -12.58 26.18
CA ARG A 39 9.10 -13.84 25.98
C ARG A 39 8.42 -14.80 25.02
N ASN A 40 7.10 -14.94 25.14
CA ASN A 40 6.37 -16.04 24.52
C ASN A 40 5.37 -15.60 23.44
N ARG A 41 5.14 -14.30 23.30
CA ARG A 41 4.18 -13.75 22.33
C ARG A 41 4.84 -12.72 21.45
N MET A 42 4.44 -12.75 20.18
CA MET A 42 4.65 -11.64 19.26
C MET A 42 3.26 -11.15 18.83
N GLY A 43 3.04 -9.85 18.94
CA GLY A 43 1.80 -9.20 18.56
C GLY A 43 1.97 -8.51 17.21
N PRO A 44 1.33 -9.00 16.14
CA PRO A 44 1.16 -8.23 14.92
C PRO A 44 0.49 -6.89 15.25
N TRP A 45 1.04 -5.81 14.71
CA TRP A 45 0.53 -4.47 14.90
C TRP A 45 0.34 -3.82 13.54
N THR A 46 -0.90 -3.50 13.21
CA THR A 46 -1.30 -2.87 11.95
C THR A 46 -1.66 -1.41 12.19
N GLY A 47 -1.49 -0.58 11.18
CA GLY A 47 -1.85 0.83 11.18
C GLY A 47 -1.62 1.44 9.80
N ASP A 48 -1.75 2.75 9.69
CA ASP A 48 -1.29 3.46 8.50
C ASP A 48 0.25 3.34 8.35
N SER A 49 0.76 3.70 7.17
CA SER A 49 2.20 3.59 6.87
C SER A 49 3.07 4.35 7.87
N LEU A 50 2.56 5.44 8.46
CA LEU A 50 3.32 6.31 9.34
C LEU A 50 3.41 5.74 10.75
N THR A 51 2.33 5.16 11.28
CA THR A 51 2.35 4.38 12.54
C THR A 51 3.37 3.25 12.44
N ILE A 52 3.39 2.50 11.34
CA ILE A 52 4.32 1.39 11.13
C ILE A 52 5.78 1.86 11.08
N GLN A 53 6.07 2.91 10.32
CA GLN A 53 7.41 3.51 10.28
C GLN A 53 7.85 4.00 11.66
N ARG A 54 6.96 4.65 12.42
CA ARG A 54 7.25 5.11 13.78
C ARG A 54 7.53 3.96 14.73
N LEU A 55 6.79 2.86 14.64
CA LEU A 55 7.05 1.66 15.45
C LEU A 55 8.42 1.05 15.13
N ARG A 56 8.80 0.95 13.85
CA ARG A 56 10.14 0.49 13.45
C ARG A 56 11.23 1.42 13.96
N HIS A 57 11.04 2.73 13.83
CA HIS A 57 12.00 3.72 14.31
C HIS A 57 12.14 3.66 15.83
N LEU A 58 11.03 3.52 16.57
CA LEU A 58 11.06 3.31 18.02
C LEU A 58 11.84 2.04 18.39
N GLN A 59 11.63 0.93 17.66
CA GLN A 59 12.43 -0.28 17.85
C GLN A 59 13.93 0.00 17.68
N ARG A 60 14.33 0.73 16.63
CA ARG A 60 15.73 1.12 16.38
C ARG A 60 16.30 2.02 17.48
N MET A 61 15.58 3.09 17.87
CA MET A 61 16.00 3.97 18.97
C MET A 61 16.19 3.22 20.29
N LYS A 62 15.38 2.18 20.50
CA LYS A 62 15.38 1.36 21.72
C LYS A 62 16.19 0.08 21.56
N ALA A 63 16.96 -0.07 20.47
CA ALA A 63 17.79 -1.25 20.22
C ALA A 63 18.74 -1.53 21.37
N ASP A 64 19.23 -0.48 22.05
CA ASP A 64 20.17 -0.61 23.15
C ASP A 64 19.57 -0.95 24.51
N ASP A 65 18.24 -0.97 24.63
CA ASP A 65 17.59 -1.21 25.90
C ASP A 65 17.85 -2.61 26.47
N SER A 66 17.59 -2.75 27.77
CA SER A 66 18.12 -3.88 28.54
C SER A 66 17.39 -5.20 28.34
N ASN A 67 16.22 -5.20 27.70
CA ASN A 67 15.41 -6.40 27.52
C ASN A 67 14.48 -6.29 26.30
N ARG A 68 13.90 -7.43 25.89
CA ARG A 68 13.00 -7.57 24.74
C ARG A 68 11.72 -6.73 24.81
N LEU A 69 11.19 -6.49 26.01
CA LEU A 69 9.99 -5.69 26.21
C LEU A 69 10.29 -4.22 25.89
N GLU A 70 11.34 -3.68 26.52
CA GLU A 70 11.78 -2.30 26.29
C GLU A 70 12.19 -2.10 24.82
N ARG A 71 12.94 -3.02 24.22
CA ARG A 71 13.28 -2.99 22.79
C ARG A 71 12.07 -3.09 21.83
N MET A 72 10.87 -3.32 22.36
CA MET A 72 9.64 -3.52 21.58
C MET A 72 9.72 -4.69 20.59
N GLN A 73 10.59 -5.67 20.83
CA GLN A 73 10.80 -6.84 19.93
C GLN A 73 9.62 -7.82 19.92
N HIS A 74 8.67 -7.63 20.82
CA HIS A 74 7.43 -8.40 20.89
C HIS A 74 6.34 -7.84 19.97
N ILE A 75 6.57 -6.69 19.32
CA ILE A 75 5.67 -6.09 18.33
C ILE A 75 6.21 -6.44 16.94
N ILE A 76 5.34 -6.95 16.08
CA ILE A 76 5.62 -7.17 14.66
C ILE A 76 4.84 -6.10 13.88
N PRO A 77 5.50 -5.03 13.38
CA PRO A 77 4.83 -4.05 12.54
C PRO A 77 4.37 -4.71 11.22
N VAL A 78 3.09 -4.57 10.89
CA VAL A 78 2.45 -5.06 9.67
C VAL A 78 1.98 -3.86 8.86
N PHE A 79 2.54 -3.68 7.68
CA PHE A 79 2.19 -2.56 6.80
C PHE A 79 0.76 -2.68 6.26
N GLY A 80 0.17 -1.53 5.93
CA GLY A 80 -1.18 -1.44 5.38
C GLY A 80 -1.24 -1.69 3.86
N TRP A 81 -1.97 -2.72 3.43
CA TRP A 81 -2.16 -3.04 2.02
C TRP A 81 -3.06 -2.05 1.29
N MET A 82 -4.06 -1.47 1.96
CA MET A 82 -4.88 -0.43 1.35
C MET A 82 -4.06 0.83 1.08
N HIS A 83 -3.26 1.27 2.06
CA HIS A 83 -2.37 2.41 1.85
C HIS A 83 -1.34 2.14 0.75
N LEU A 84 -0.82 0.91 0.65
CA LEU A 84 0.05 0.51 -0.45
C LEU A 84 -0.65 0.65 -1.82
N ASP A 85 -1.88 0.15 -1.99
CA ASP A 85 -2.63 0.30 -3.24
C ASP A 85 -2.96 1.76 -3.56
N MET A 86 -3.33 2.55 -2.55
CA MET A 86 -3.57 3.99 -2.71
C MET A 86 -2.33 4.70 -3.25
N ASN A 87 -1.17 4.39 -2.70
CA ASN A 87 0.10 4.97 -3.11
C ASN A 87 0.54 4.49 -4.49
N LEU A 88 0.32 3.21 -4.80
CA LEU A 88 0.52 2.66 -6.14
C LEU A 88 -0.34 3.40 -7.16
N CYS A 89 -1.64 3.58 -6.88
CA CYS A 89 -2.58 4.31 -7.72
C CYS A 89 -2.07 5.73 -8.01
N ASN A 90 -1.74 6.48 -6.96
CA ASN A 90 -1.28 7.86 -7.06
C ASN A 90 0.07 7.97 -7.78
N ALA A 91 1.01 7.06 -7.53
CA ALA A 91 2.29 7.03 -8.22
C ALA A 91 2.14 6.75 -9.72
N ILE A 92 1.31 5.77 -10.10
CA ILE A 92 1.03 5.49 -11.52
C ILE A 92 0.37 6.71 -12.16
N PHE A 93 -0.62 7.31 -11.50
CA PHE A 93 -1.29 8.51 -12.00
C PHE A 93 -0.28 9.64 -12.20
N TYR A 94 0.55 9.94 -11.20
CA TYR A 94 1.57 11.00 -11.27
C TYR A 94 2.57 10.82 -12.42
N HIS A 95 3.18 9.64 -12.53
CA HIS A 95 4.23 9.40 -13.53
C HIS A 95 3.69 9.35 -14.96
N HIS A 96 2.43 8.96 -15.14
CA HIS A 96 1.80 8.84 -16.46
C HIS A 96 0.83 9.97 -16.81
N PHE A 97 0.66 10.98 -15.93
CA PHE A 97 -0.11 12.20 -16.24
C PHE A 97 0.67 13.11 -17.19
N SER A 98 0.70 12.75 -18.46
CA SER A 98 1.38 13.49 -19.53
C SER A 98 0.41 14.00 -20.59
N GLU A 99 0.40 15.31 -20.79
CA GLU A 99 -0.37 16.00 -21.86
C GLU A 99 0.30 15.83 -23.24
N SER A 100 1.63 15.70 -23.25
CA SER A 100 2.42 15.57 -24.48
C SER A 100 2.40 14.15 -25.04
N SER A 101 2.22 13.12 -24.20
CA SER A 101 2.12 11.74 -24.65
C SER A 101 0.75 11.44 -25.28
N ASN A 102 0.75 10.73 -26.41
CA ASN A 102 -0.48 10.22 -27.04
C ASN A 102 -1.18 9.14 -26.21
N SER A 103 -0.44 8.42 -25.36
CA SER A 103 -0.93 7.36 -24.49
C SER A 103 -1.03 7.78 -23.02
N GLY A 104 -0.74 9.04 -22.68
CA GLY A 104 -0.73 9.56 -21.30
C GLY A 104 -2.12 9.72 -20.69
N LEU A 105 -2.19 9.56 -19.35
CA LEU A 105 -3.43 9.58 -18.58
C LEU A 105 -4.14 10.95 -18.60
N ALA A 106 -3.41 12.05 -18.81
CA ALA A 106 -4.01 13.38 -18.91
C ALA A 106 -5.03 13.48 -20.05
N ARG A 107 -4.80 12.76 -21.16
CA ARG A 107 -5.73 12.73 -22.29
C ARG A 107 -6.94 11.83 -22.06
N ASP A 108 -6.77 10.79 -21.25
CA ASP A 108 -7.87 9.92 -20.82
C ASP A 108 -8.78 10.70 -19.85
N ALA A 109 -8.19 11.40 -18.87
CA ALA A 109 -8.91 12.31 -17.97
C ALA A 109 -9.67 13.41 -18.72
N ALA A 110 -9.01 14.07 -19.69
CA ALA A 110 -9.64 15.09 -20.52
C ALA A 110 -10.78 14.55 -21.41
N ALA A 111 -10.69 13.28 -21.84
CA ALA A 111 -11.75 12.66 -22.64
C ALA A 111 -13.01 12.41 -21.82
N LEU A 112 -12.88 12.00 -20.56
CA LEU A 112 -14.00 11.78 -19.66
C LEU A 112 -14.61 13.09 -19.14
N GLY A 113 -13.82 14.17 -19.07
CA GLY A 113 -14.31 15.48 -18.64
C GLY A 113 -14.79 15.52 -17.17
N ARG A 114 -14.30 14.61 -16.33
CA ARG A 114 -14.69 14.49 -14.92
C ARG A 114 -14.04 15.59 -14.08
N SER A 115 -14.82 16.14 -13.14
CA SER A 115 -14.34 17.04 -12.09
C SER A 115 -13.28 16.34 -11.23
N GLY A 116 -12.33 17.09 -10.68
CA GLY A 116 -11.35 16.58 -9.72
C GLY A 116 -10.11 15.90 -10.34
N LEU A 117 -10.16 15.38 -11.57
CA LEU A 117 -9.00 14.78 -12.26
C LEU A 117 -7.98 15.81 -12.77
N THR A 118 -7.38 16.54 -11.84
CA THR A 118 -6.39 17.58 -12.11
C THR A 118 -4.97 17.02 -12.17
N LYS A 119 -4.07 17.79 -12.79
CA LYS A 119 -2.64 17.43 -12.88
C LYS A 119 -2.04 17.30 -11.48
N PRO A 120 -1.51 16.12 -11.11
CA PRO A 120 -0.90 15.94 -9.81
C PRO A 120 0.45 16.68 -9.77
N THR A 121 0.77 17.20 -8.58
CA THR A 121 2.06 17.80 -8.25
C THR A 121 2.83 16.85 -7.32
N LYS A 122 4.04 17.23 -6.91
CA LYS A 122 4.83 16.47 -5.92
C LYS A 122 4.26 16.51 -4.50
N SER A 123 3.33 17.40 -4.17
CA SER A 123 2.82 17.55 -2.80
C SER A 123 1.30 17.57 -2.71
N ARG A 124 0.59 17.54 -3.85
CA ARG A 124 -0.88 17.58 -3.95
C ARG A 124 -1.34 16.81 -5.18
N GLY A 125 -2.39 16.01 -5.02
CA GLY A 125 -3.06 15.30 -6.11
C GLY A 125 -4.57 15.31 -5.91
N PRO A 126 -5.35 14.82 -6.90
CA PRO A 126 -6.77 14.60 -6.73
C PRO A 126 -7.11 13.66 -5.58
N ALA A 127 -8.36 13.72 -5.10
CA ALA A 127 -8.89 12.78 -4.13
C ALA A 127 -8.74 11.34 -4.64
N TYR A 128 -8.32 10.43 -3.74
CA TYR A 128 -7.99 9.05 -4.10
C TYR A 128 -9.14 8.34 -4.81
N HIS A 129 -10.38 8.49 -4.34
CA HIS A 129 -11.56 7.84 -4.94
C HIS A 129 -11.78 8.24 -6.41
N THR A 130 -11.62 9.53 -6.71
CA THR A 130 -11.73 10.05 -8.08
C THR A 130 -10.67 9.41 -8.99
N VAL A 131 -9.44 9.24 -8.47
CA VAL A 131 -8.35 8.59 -9.22
C VAL A 131 -8.58 7.07 -9.32
N ASP A 132 -9.01 6.41 -8.24
CA ASP A 132 -9.25 4.96 -8.21
C ASP A 132 -10.28 4.54 -9.26
N GLU A 133 -11.42 5.23 -9.30
CA GLU A 133 -12.49 4.97 -10.27
C GLU A 133 -11.99 5.20 -11.71
N PHE A 134 -11.34 6.35 -11.95
CA PHE A 134 -10.72 6.66 -13.24
C PHE A 134 -9.72 5.59 -13.70
N MET A 135 -8.89 5.10 -12.78
CA MET A 135 -7.88 4.09 -13.05
C MET A 135 -8.51 2.73 -13.36
N GLN A 136 -9.63 2.37 -12.71
CA GLN A 136 -10.39 1.15 -13.04
C GLN A 136 -10.99 1.21 -14.44
N HIS A 137 -11.57 2.36 -14.83
CA HIS A 137 -12.16 2.54 -16.16
C HIS A 137 -11.07 2.50 -17.24
N THR A 138 -9.96 3.19 -16.99
CA THR A 138 -8.79 3.22 -17.88
C THR A 138 -8.15 1.85 -18.03
N THR A 139 -8.00 1.09 -16.94
CA THR A 139 -7.49 -0.28 -16.98
C THR A 139 -8.39 -1.15 -17.85
N THR A 140 -9.70 -1.12 -17.62
CA THR A 140 -10.66 -1.93 -18.37
C THR A 140 -10.65 -1.60 -19.86
N ALA A 141 -10.67 -0.31 -20.22
CA ALA A 141 -10.60 0.14 -21.60
C ALA A 141 -9.31 -0.32 -22.30
N ARG A 142 -8.16 -0.17 -21.64
CA ARG A 142 -6.86 -0.63 -22.18
C ARG A 142 -6.79 -2.13 -22.33
N MET A 143 -7.29 -2.89 -21.35
CA MET A 143 -7.31 -4.35 -21.46
C MET A 143 -8.21 -4.81 -22.62
N ARG A 144 -9.40 -4.23 -22.78
CA ARG A 144 -10.25 -4.49 -23.96
C ARG A 144 -9.52 -4.15 -25.27
N GLY A 145 -8.84 -3.01 -25.33
CA GLY A 145 -8.03 -2.61 -26.48
C GLY A 145 -6.89 -3.57 -26.81
N LEU A 146 -6.21 -4.11 -25.80
CA LEU A 146 -5.15 -5.11 -25.94
C LEU A 146 -5.69 -6.44 -26.48
N TRP A 147 -6.85 -6.88 -26.01
CA TRP A 147 -7.50 -8.09 -26.50
C TRP A 147 -7.97 -7.96 -27.95
N LEU A 148 -8.53 -6.81 -28.33
CA LEU A 148 -8.84 -6.49 -29.74
C LEU A 148 -7.57 -6.57 -30.61
N TRP A 149 -6.49 -5.93 -30.17
CA TRP A 149 -5.21 -5.96 -30.86
C TRP A 149 -4.62 -7.38 -30.99
N ALA A 150 -4.66 -8.18 -29.92
CA ALA A 150 -4.06 -9.51 -29.90
C ALA A 150 -4.82 -10.49 -30.79
N SER A 151 -6.16 -10.44 -30.75
CA SER A 151 -7.06 -11.26 -31.57
C SER A 151 -7.17 -10.80 -33.02
N GLY A 152 -6.76 -9.56 -33.34
CA GLY A 152 -6.94 -8.97 -34.67
C GLY A 152 -8.37 -8.54 -34.98
N THR A 153 -9.22 -8.42 -33.95
CA THR A 153 -10.62 -7.96 -34.07
C THR A 153 -10.71 -6.44 -33.89
N ASN A 154 -11.82 -5.84 -34.35
CA ASN A 154 -11.99 -4.37 -34.34
C ASN A 154 -13.14 -3.88 -33.45
N THR A 155 -14.03 -4.78 -32.99
CA THR A 155 -15.16 -4.43 -32.12
C THR A 155 -15.33 -5.45 -31.00
N MET A 156 -16.00 -5.06 -29.91
CA MET A 156 -16.25 -5.97 -28.78
C MET A 156 -17.11 -7.17 -29.18
N GLU A 157 -18.04 -7.00 -30.11
CA GLU A 157 -18.88 -8.09 -30.62
C GLU A 157 -18.05 -9.11 -31.38
N GLN A 158 -17.08 -8.65 -32.19
CA GLN A 158 -16.14 -9.52 -32.88
C GLN A 158 -15.22 -10.24 -31.91
N LEU A 159 -14.75 -9.56 -30.86
CA LEU A 159 -13.92 -10.17 -29.83
C LEU A 159 -14.67 -11.27 -29.07
N ILE A 160 -15.93 -11.04 -28.71
CA ILE A 160 -16.79 -12.03 -28.04
C ILE A 160 -17.05 -13.22 -28.96
N ALA A 161 -17.30 -12.99 -30.25
CA ALA A 161 -17.45 -14.07 -31.22
C ALA A 161 -16.15 -14.89 -31.36
N TRP A 162 -15.02 -14.20 -31.48
CA TRP A 162 -13.69 -14.81 -31.52
C TRP A 162 -13.41 -15.65 -30.28
N GLU A 163 -13.71 -15.15 -29.08
CA GLU A 163 -13.49 -15.85 -27.81
C GLU A 163 -14.31 -17.14 -27.73
N LYS A 164 -15.59 -17.10 -28.13
CA LYS A 164 -16.48 -18.28 -28.17
C LYS A 164 -16.04 -19.34 -29.18
N GLU A 165 -15.43 -18.93 -30.28
CA GLU A 165 -14.93 -19.83 -31.33
C GLU A 165 -13.50 -20.33 -31.07
N SER A 166 -12.77 -19.65 -30.17
CA SER A 166 -11.38 -19.95 -29.87
C SER A 166 -11.24 -21.09 -28.87
N SER A 167 -10.20 -21.90 -29.07
CA SER A 167 -9.79 -22.87 -28.05
C SER A 167 -9.04 -22.17 -26.89
N PRO A 168 -8.99 -22.77 -25.69
CA PRO A 168 -8.19 -22.23 -24.59
C PRO A 168 -6.71 -21.98 -24.94
N SER A 169 -6.12 -22.77 -25.85
CA SER A 169 -4.74 -22.56 -26.32
C SER A 169 -4.59 -21.25 -27.09
N ILE A 170 -5.54 -20.94 -27.98
CA ILE A 170 -5.52 -19.71 -28.78
C ILE A 170 -5.68 -18.48 -27.86
N ILE A 171 -6.56 -18.57 -26.86
CA ILE A 171 -6.75 -17.50 -25.87
C ILE A 171 -5.47 -17.31 -25.05
N ALA A 172 -4.82 -18.40 -24.63
CA ALA A 172 -3.56 -18.35 -23.90
C ALA A 172 -2.41 -17.75 -24.75
N GLU A 173 -2.33 -18.09 -26.04
CA GLU A 173 -1.38 -17.50 -26.98
C GLU A 173 -1.60 -15.99 -27.15
N ALA A 174 -2.86 -15.55 -27.26
CA ALA A 174 -3.21 -14.14 -27.32
C ALA A 174 -2.82 -13.40 -26.02
N ALA A 175 -3.09 -13.99 -24.85
CA ALA A 175 -2.67 -13.44 -23.57
C ALA A 175 -1.13 -13.34 -23.47
N GLN A 176 -0.42 -14.38 -23.89
CA GLN A 176 1.04 -14.41 -23.90
C GLN A 176 1.61 -13.33 -24.84
N LYS A 177 0.99 -13.14 -26.01
CA LYS A 177 1.34 -12.05 -26.94
C LYS A 177 1.16 -10.68 -26.29
N ILE A 178 0.03 -10.43 -25.62
CA ILE A 178 -0.21 -9.18 -24.86
C ILE A 178 0.91 -8.97 -23.83
N TRP A 179 1.23 -9.98 -23.04
CA TRP A 179 2.26 -9.87 -22.03
C TRP A 179 3.65 -9.59 -22.62
N LEU A 180 4.07 -10.40 -23.59
CA LEU A 180 5.41 -10.32 -24.18
C LEU A 180 5.65 -9.03 -24.94
N GLU A 181 4.63 -8.49 -25.61
CA GLU A 181 4.80 -7.37 -26.53
C GLU A 181 4.19 -6.06 -26.04
N ARG A 182 3.25 -6.07 -25.08
CA ARG A 182 2.46 -4.89 -24.72
C ARG A 182 2.31 -4.58 -23.23
N ALA A 183 2.82 -5.42 -22.33
CA ALA A 183 2.60 -5.21 -20.90
C ALA A 183 3.74 -5.67 -19.96
N SER A 184 4.96 -5.88 -20.47
CA SER A 184 6.09 -6.36 -19.66
C SER A 184 7.32 -5.46 -19.73
N ASN A 185 8.24 -5.64 -18.77
CA ASN A 185 9.57 -4.99 -18.79
C ASN A 185 10.38 -5.33 -20.05
N ARG A 186 10.20 -6.55 -20.58
CA ARG A 186 10.84 -6.95 -21.84
C ARG A 186 10.30 -6.12 -22.99
N ALA A 187 8.99 -5.91 -23.05
CA ALA A 187 8.35 -5.10 -24.07
C ALA A 187 8.82 -3.64 -24.02
N THR A 188 8.95 -3.02 -22.83
CA THR A 188 9.46 -1.63 -22.74
C THR A 188 10.89 -1.50 -23.28
N GLN A 189 11.75 -2.51 -23.07
CA GLN A 189 13.10 -2.51 -23.64
C GLN A 189 13.09 -2.76 -25.16
N GLN A 190 12.26 -3.69 -25.63
CA GLN A 190 12.14 -4.01 -27.06
C GLN A 190 11.67 -2.80 -27.88
N PHE A 191 10.68 -2.06 -27.38
CA PHE A 191 10.08 -0.92 -28.07
C PHE A 191 10.62 0.43 -27.60
N LYS A 192 11.81 0.46 -26.99
CA LYS A 192 12.43 1.70 -26.45
C LYS A 192 12.66 2.79 -27.52
N SER A 193 12.79 2.40 -28.79
CA SER A 193 12.91 3.31 -29.94
C SER A 193 11.60 3.97 -30.36
N ASP A 194 10.45 3.48 -29.90
CA ASP A 194 9.13 4.10 -30.05
C ASP A 194 8.66 4.62 -28.68
N PRO A 195 8.89 5.91 -28.36
CA PRO A 195 8.53 6.48 -27.06
C PRO A 195 7.04 6.39 -26.76
N GLN A 196 6.17 6.47 -27.76
CA GLN A 196 4.71 6.48 -27.57
C GLN A 196 4.19 5.10 -27.20
N LEU A 197 4.64 4.08 -27.95
CA LEU A 197 4.32 2.70 -27.64
C LEU A 197 4.99 2.27 -26.33
N CYS A 198 6.26 2.62 -26.10
CA CYS A 198 6.95 2.33 -24.84
C CYS A 198 6.21 2.90 -23.62
N ASN A 199 5.71 4.13 -23.71
CA ASN A 199 4.90 4.74 -22.65
C ASN A 199 3.58 3.98 -22.43
N SER A 200 2.90 3.59 -23.51
CA SER A 200 1.66 2.80 -23.43
C SER A 200 1.90 1.44 -22.75
N ILE A 201 3.00 0.77 -23.11
CA ILE A 201 3.40 -0.52 -22.52
C ILE A 201 3.65 -0.39 -21.03
N ALA A 202 4.34 0.65 -20.59
CA ALA A 202 4.62 0.88 -19.19
C ALA A 202 3.33 1.14 -18.38
N ILE A 203 2.41 1.95 -18.92
CA ILE A 203 1.09 2.15 -18.31
C ILE A 203 0.36 0.81 -18.18
N ASN A 204 0.30 0.02 -19.26
CA ASN A 204 -0.41 -1.28 -19.21
C ASN A 204 0.19 -2.22 -18.17
N ARG A 205 1.53 -2.33 -18.11
CA ARG A 205 2.27 -3.12 -17.12
C ARG A 205 1.89 -2.71 -15.69
N GLU A 206 1.88 -1.42 -15.41
CA GLU A 206 1.66 -0.89 -14.07
C GLU A 206 0.18 -0.97 -13.64
N LEU A 207 -0.75 -0.71 -14.57
CA LEU A 207 -2.17 -0.93 -14.35
C LEU A 207 -2.49 -2.42 -14.09
N LEU A 208 -1.82 -3.34 -14.79
CA LEU A 208 -1.95 -4.77 -14.54
C LEU A 208 -1.39 -5.17 -13.17
N LEU A 209 -0.24 -4.61 -12.75
CA LEU A 209 0.28 -4.85 -11.40
C LEU A 209 -0.71 -4.38 -10.34
N ARG A 210 -1.29 -3.19 -10.49
CA ARG A 210 -2.32 -2.69 -9.57
C ARG A 210 -3.58 -3.57 -9.58
N HIS A 211 -4.03 -3.97 -10.76
CA HIS A 211 -5.17 -4.88 -10.91
C HIS A 211 -4.92 -6.20 -10.16
N GLU A 212 -3.72 -6.77 -10.31
CA GLU A 212 -3.31 -8.00 -9.63
C GLU A 212 -3.36 -7.85 -8.11
N VAL A 213 -2.81 -6.75 -7.57
CA VAL A 213 -2.84 -6.45 -6.13
C VAL A 213 -4.28 -6.38 -5.62
N ARG A 214 -5.13 -5.60 -6.29
CA ARG A 214 -6.54 -5.43 -5.88
C ARG A 214 -7.36 -6.71 -6.02
N TYR A 215 -7.19 -7.43 -7.13
CA TYR A 215 -7.86 -8.69 -7.36
C TYR A 215 -7.50 -9.70 -6.28
N SER A 216 -6.20 -9.83 -5.97
CA SER A 216 -5.71 -10.77 -4.96
C SER A 216 -6.19 -10.41 -3.56
N MET A 217 -6.18 -9.12 -3.20
CA MET A 217 -6.74 -8.65 -1.93
C MET A 217 -8.22 -8.99 -1.80
N ARG A 218 -9.03 -8.68 -2.82
CA ARG A 218 -10.48 -8.91 -2.80
C ARG A 218 -10.81 -10.41 -2.62
N HIS A 219 -10.04 -11.28 -3.26
CA HIS A 219 -10.27 -12.72 -3.26
C HIS A 219 -9.53 -13.49 -2.15
N GLY A 220 -8.85 -12.79 -1.24
CA GLY A 220 -8.12 -13.46 -0.15
C GLY A 220 -6.86 -14.21 -0.59
N ASP A 221 -6.34 -13.97 -1.80
CA ASP A 221 -5.16 -14.67 -2.32
C ASP A 221 -3.87 -13.98 -1.85
N VAL A 222 -3.55 -14.20 -0.58
CA VAL A 222 -2.35 -13.64 0.07
C VAL A 222 -1.06 -14.14 -0.56
N GLY A 223 -1.06 -15.29 -1.23
CA GLY A 223 0.09 -15.82 -1.97
C GLY A 223 0.39 -14.99 -3.22
N ARG A 224 -0.64 -14.66 -4.02
CA ARG A 224 -0.50 -13.73 -5.14
C ARG A 224 -0.11 -12.33 -4.69
N MET A 225 -0.70 -11.83 -3.60
CA MET A 225 -0.27 -10.56 -2.99
C MET A 225 1.22 -10.58 -2.66
N GLU A 226 1.70 -11.62 -1.98
CA GLU A 226 3.12 -11.77 -1.65
C GLU A 226 4.01 -11.76 -2.90
N HIS A 227 3.62 -12.47 -3.96
CA HIS A 227 4.35 -12.52 -5.22
C HIS A 227 4.45 -11.16 -5.95
N THR A 228 3.58 -10.20 -5.64
CA THR A 228 3.68 -8.83 -6.17
C THR A 228 4.73 -7.98 -5.46
N LEU A 229 5.12 -8.30 -4.22
CA LEU A 229 6.03 -7.47 -3.40
C LEU A 229 7.36 -7.14 -4.10
N PRO A 230 8.07 -8.07 -4.75
CA PRO A 230 9.31 -7.71 -5.47
C PRO A 230 9.08 -6.72 -6.61
N GLN A 231 7.96 -6.85 -7.34
CA GLN A 231 7.62 -5.93 -8.43
C GLN A 231 7.26 -4.55 -7.89
N LEU A 232 6.51 -4.50 -6.79
CA LEU A 232 6.15 -3.27 -6.08
C LEU A 232 7.40 -2.58 -5.53
N LEU A 233 8.36 -3.33 -4.99
CA LEU A 233 9.65 -2.79 -4.53
C LEU A 233 10.39 -2.08 -5.68
N TYR A 234 10.57 -2.74 -6.83
CA TYR A 234 11.18 -2.11 -8.00
C TYR A 234 10.40 -0.87 -8.45
N PHE A 235 9.07 -0.95 -8.52
CA PHE A 235 8.24 0.18 -8.92
C PHE A 235 8.40 1.36 -7.97
N PHE A 236 8.17 1.19 -6.67
CA PHE A 236 8.21 2.27 -5.68
C PHE A 236 9.61 2.87 -5.55
N SER A 237 10.68 2.07 -5.59
CA SER A 237 12.05 2.58 -5.57
C SER A 237 12.32 3.54 -6.74
N GLY A 238 11.84 3.22 -7.94
CA GLY A 238 12.02 4.07 -9.11
C GLY A 238 10.99 5.19 -9.26
N ALA A 239 9.80 5.03 -8.69
CA ALA A 239 8.78 6.07 -8.63
C ALA A 239 9.13 7.19 -7.63
N GLY A 240 10.12 6.98 -6.76
CA GLY A 240 10.50 7.95 -5.72
C GLY A 240 9.70 7.82 -4.43
N CYS A 241 8.95 6.73 -4.25
CA CYS A 241 8.16 6.49 -3.05
C CYS A 241 9.02 5.72 -2.02
N ALA A 242 10.01 6.40 -1.43
CA ALA A 242 11.05 5.77 -0.60
C ALA A 242 10.46 5.03 0.62
N ASN A 243 9.44 5.59 1.26
CA ASN A 243 8.77 5.00 2.42
C ASN A 243 8.17 3.62 2.10
N TYR A 244 7.44 3.50 0.98
CA TYR A 244 6.82 2.24 0.56
C TYR A 244 7.85 1.23 0.06
N ALA A 245 8.88 1.69 -0.65
CA ALA A 245 10.00 0.83 -1.02
C ALA A 245 10.70 0.27 0.22
N ARG A 246 10.92 1.11 1.25
CA ARG A 246 11.55 0.69 2.50
C ARG A 246 10.70 -0.31 3.26
N GLU A 247 9.40 -0.06 3.41
CA GLU A 247 8.51 -1.00 4.11
C GLU A 247 8.45 -2.36 3.40
N ILE A 248 8.40 -2.39 2.06
CA ILE A 248 8.44 -3.66 1.33
C ILE A 248 9.79 -4.37 1.52
N ALA A 249 10.91 -3.65 1.49
CA ALA A 249 12.23 -4.22 1.73
C ALA A 249 12.35 -4.80 3.15
N GLU A 250 11.82 -4.11 4.16
CA GLU A 250 11.74 -4.58 5.54
C GLU A 250 10.92 -5.87 5.67
N VAL A 251 9.76 -5.95 5.01
CA VAL A 251 8.90 -7.15 5.02
C VAL A 251 9.61 -8.34 4.36
N LEU A 252 10.20 -8.13 3.18
CA LEU A 252 10.92 -9.17 2.45
C LEU A 252 12.14 -9.67 3.23
N HIS A 253 12.90 -8.74 3.84
CA HIS A 253 14.06 -9.08 4.65
C HIS A 253 13.65 -9.86 5.90
N TRP A 254 12.69 -9.33 6.67
CA TRP A 254 12.20 -9.97 7.89
C TRP A 254 11.69 -11.38 7.61
N ARG A 255 10.83 -11.54 6.60
CA ARG A 255 10.28 -12.84 6.20
C ARG A 255 11.37 -13.86 5.85
N LYS A 256 12.40 -13.42 5.12
CA LYS A 256 13.43 -14.32 4.59
C LYS A 256 14.49 -14.71 5.62
N TYR A 257 14.86 -13.80 6.52
CA TYR A 257 16.05 -13.95 7.36
C TYR A 257 15.79 -13.94 8.86
N GLU A 258 14.65 -13.39 9.32
CA GLU A 258 14.49 -13.03 10.74
C GLU A 258 13.22 -13.61 11.38
N ALA A 259 12.19 -13.84 10.57
CA ALA A 259 10.92 -14.34 11.05
C ALA A 259 11.10 -15.74 11.65
N PRO A 260 10.63 -15.98 12.89
CA PRO A 260 10.65 -17.31 13.44
C PRO A 260 9.83 -18.29 12.58
N PRO A 261 10.15 -19.60 12.62
CA PRO A 261 9.45 -20.60 11.80
C PRO A 261 7.92 -20.50 11.95
N GLY A 262 7.22 -20.41 10.81
CA GLY A 262 5.75 -20.31 10.74
C GLY A 262 5.15 -18.94 11.08
N VAL A 263 5.93 -17.99 11.62
CA VAL A 263 5.41 -16.68 12.03
C VAL A 263 5.20 -15.76 10.83
N ALA A 264 6.07 -15.80 9.84
CA ALA A 264 5.84 -15.05 8.60
C ALA A 264 4.62 -15.55 7.84
N ASP A 265 4.36 -16.87 7.84
CA ASP A 265 3.16 -17.45 7.25
C ASP A 265 1.92 -17.01 8.05
N LEU A 266 1.95 -17.08 9.38
CA LEU A 266 0.87 -16.58 10.24
C LEU A 266 0.54 -15.10 9.96
N VAL A 267 1.55 -14.23 9.89
CA VAL A 267 1.34 -12.80 9.61
C VAL A 267 0.74 -12.60 8.21
N ARG A 268 1.23 -13.33 7.21
CA ARG A 268 0.67 -13.29 5.85
C ARG A 268 -0.79 -13.74 5.83
N ASP A 269 -1.07 -14.90 6.42
CA ASP A 269 -2.34 -15.60 6.30
C ASP A 269 -3.44 -14.97 7.17
N GLU A 270 -3.07 -14.42 8.33
CA GLU A 270 -4.03 -13.96 9.35
C GLU A 270 -4.00 -12.44 9.60
N CYS A 271 -2.98 -11.71 9.12
CA CYS A 271 -2.81 -10.29 9.47
C CYS A 271 -2.78 -9.33 8.28
N TRP A 272 -2.80 -9.83 7.05
CA TRP A 272 -2.89 -8.96 5.86
C TRP A 272 -4.32 -8.61 5.49
N LEU A 273 -5.21 -9.60 5.58
CA LEU A 273 -6.60 -9.49 5.16
C LEU A 273 -7.54 -9.96 6.27
N ILE A 274 -8.78 -9.49 6.20
CA ILE A 274 -9.89 -9.95 7.04
C ILE A 274 -11.14 -10.14 6.19
N ASN A 275 -11.87 -11.22 6.43
CA ASN A 275 -13.15 -11.48 5.79
C ASN A 275 -14.27 -11.53 6.82
N THR A 276 -15.08 -10.47 6.86
CA THR A 276 -16.19 -10.36 7.83
C THR A 276 -17.48 -10.98 7.33
N LEU A 277 -17.60 -11.26 6.03
CA LEU A 277 -18.84 -11.75 5.40
C LEU A 277 -18.76 -13.23 5.01
N GLY A 278 -17.58 -13.84 5.05
CA GLY A 278 -17.35 -15.25 4.74
C GLY A 278 -17.47 -15.61 3.26
N ARG A 279 -17.53 -14.63 2.36
CA ARG A 279 -17.61 -14.87 0.89
C ARG A 279 -16.23 -14.83 0.26
N SER A 280 -16.08 -15.49 -0.88
CA SER A 280 -14.79 -15.65 -1.55
C SER A 280 -14.18 -14.34 -2.08
N ASP A 281 -14.97 -13.27 -2.23
CA ASP A 281 -14.57 -12.00 -2.85
C ASP A 281 -14.82 -10.79 -1.93
N SER A 282 -14.96 -11.03 -0.62
CA SER A 282 -15.30 -10.00 0.38
C SER A 282 -14.20 -9.77 1.41
N PHE A 283 -12.95 -9.99 1.03
CA PHE A 283 -11.81 -9.71 1.90
C PHE A 283 -11.48 -8.21 1.86
N TYR A 284 -11.17 -7.66 3.04
CA TYR A 284 -10.62 -6.31 3.20
C TYR A 284 -9.17 -6.41 3.62
N ALA A 285 -8.35 -5.46 3.15
CA ALA A 285 -7.09 -5.16 3.81
C ALA A 285 -7.35 -4.74 5.26
N LEU A 286 -6.50 -5.20 6.18
CA LEU A 286 -6.73 -5.02 7.61
C LEU A 286 -6.73 -3.52 8.02
N ASP A 287 -5.87 -2.72 7.40
CA ASP A 287 -5.80 -1.27 7.59
C ASP A 287 -7.04 -0.55 7.04
N LEU A 288 -7.64 -1.03 5.94
CA LEU A 288 -8.95 -0.53 5.48
C LEU A 288 -10.05 -0.85 6.49
N ARG A 289 -10.03 -2.04 7.10
CA ARG A 289 -11.00 -2.38 8.14
C ARG A 289 -10.85 -1.51 9.39
N GLN A 290 -9.62 -1.11 9.72
CA GLN A 290 -9.34 -0.14 10.77
C GLN A 290 -9.88 1.25 10.40
N GLU A 291 -9.67 1.72 9.17
CA GLU A 291 -10.19 3.01 8.74
C GLU A 291 -11.72 3.04 8.73
N LEU A 292 -12.37 1.93 8.36
CA LEU A 292 -13.81 1.75 8.51
C LEU A 292 -14.26 1.90 9.97
N ASN A 293 -13.49 1.40 10.95
CA ASN A 293 -13.83 1.63 12.37
C ASN A 293 -13.69 3.10 12.75
N ASN A 294 -12.61 3.77 12.31
CA ASN A 294 -12.40 5.19 12.52
C ASN A 294 -13.56 6.01 11.95
N LEU A 295 -14.01 5.66 10.74
CA LEU A 295 -15.16 6.24 10.08
C LEU A 295 -16.43 6.09 10.90
N TYR A 296 -16.76 4.88 11.37
CA TYR A 296 -17.94 4.66 12.19
C TYR A 296 -17.91 5.47 13.50
N ILE A 297 -16.74 5.61 14.11
CA ILE A 297 -16.54 6.48 15.29
C ILE A 297 -16.82 7.93 14.91
N LYS A 298 -16.24 8.44 13.81
CA LYS A 298 -16.44 9.84 13.42
C LYS A 298 -17.90 10.15 13.06
N TYR A 299 -18.54 9.27 12.28
CA TYR A 299 -19.87 9.48 11.70
C TYR A 299 -21.00 9.36 12.72
N HIS A 300 -21.03 8.29 13.54
CA HIS A 300 -22.10 8.13 14.53
C HIS A 300 -22.05 9.15 15.67
N PHE A 301 -20.93 9.83 15.80
CA PHE A 301 -20.74 10.89 16.77
C PHE A 301 -20.66 12.26 16.11
N GLU A 302 -21.19 12.42 14.90
CA GLU A 302 -21.33 13.67 14.13
C GLU A 302 -20.03 14.45 13.83
N HIS A 303 -18.96 14.44 14.63
CA HIS A 303 -17.74 15.25 14.39
C HIS A 303 -16.43 14.70 15.03
N GLY A 304 -16.27 13.38 15.18
CA GLY A 304 -15.02 12.77 15.69
C GLY A 304 -14.77 12.95 17.19
N PRO A 305 -13.81 12.24 17.81
CA PRO A 305 -13.79 12.10 19.27
C PRO A 305 -13.20 13.28 20.08
N PRO A 306 -13.94 13.86 21.05
CA PRO A 306 -15.39 13.90 21.22
C PRO A 306 -16.00 15.10 20.45
N PRO A 307 -17.13 14.92 19.75
CA PRO A 307 -17.88 16.02 19.16
C PRO A 307 -18.45 16.92 20.27
N GLN A 308 -18.93 18.10 19.88
CA GLN A 308 -19.74 18.94 20.78
C GLN A 308 -20.95 18.13 21.29
N GLY A 309 -20.90 17.68 22.54
CA GLY A 309 -22.01 16.96 23.21
C GLY A 309 -21.72 15.51 23.61
N CYS A 310 -20.59 14.91 23.22
CA CYS A 310 -20.18 13.59 23.72
C CYS A 310 -18.93 13.71 24.60
N THR A 311 -18.78 12.86 25.62
CA THR A 311 -17.56 12.80 26.44
C THR A 311 -16.66 11.66 25.98
N TRP A 312 -15.35 11.75 26.23
CA TRP A 312 -14.42 10.62 26.04
C TRP A 312 -14.88 9.37 26.80
N GLU A 313 -15.54 9.52 27.95
CA GLU A 313 -16.12 8.41 28.70
C GLU A 313 -17.25 7.71 27.93
N ALA A 314 -18.16 8.48 27.32
CA ALA A 314 -19.23 7.94 26.49
C ALA A 314 -18.66 7.25 25.23
N HIS A 315 -17.65 7.83 24.58
CA HIS A 315 -16.95 7.19 23.47
C HIS A 315 -16.24 5.90 23.85
N ARG A 316 -15.55 5.90 24.99
CA ARG A 316 -14.88 4.71 25.53
C ARG A 316 -15.88 3.58 25.74
N ARG A 317 -17.07 3.90 26.24
CA ARG A 317 -18.15 2.95 26.50
C ARG A 317 -18.79 2.41 25.22
N TRP A 318 -19.00 3.25 24.21
CA TRP A 318 -19.73 2.88 22.98
C TRP A 318 -18.83 2.31 21.88
N GLY A 319 -17.57 2.74 21.81
CA GLY A 319 -16.61 2.31 20.79
C GLY A 319 -16.55 0.79 20.60
N PRO A 320 -16.35 0.00 21.67
CA PRO A 320 -16.32 -1.47 21.56
C PRO A 320 -17.59 -2.12 21.00
N ALA A 321 -18.74 -1.45 21.11
CA ALA A 321 -20.05 -1.93 20.66
C ALA A 321 -20.39 -1.52 19.22
N LEU A 322 -19.59 -0.64 18.58
CA LEU A 322 -19.85 -0.15 17.22
C LEU A 322 -20.06 -1.26 16.18
N PRO A 323 -19.29 -2.38 16.16
CA PRO A 323 -19.54 -3.45 15.21
C PRO A 323 -20.93 -4.07 15.34
N VAL A 324 -21.45 -4.15 16.58
CA VAL A 324 -22.80 -4.67 16.85
C VAL A 324 -23.84 -3.66 16.38
N PHE A 325 -23.66 -2.36 16.68
CA PHE A 325 -24.57 -1.33 16.18
C PHE A 325 -24.61 -1.28 14.65
N ALA A 326 -23.47 -1.38 13.99
CA ALA A 326 -23.40 -1.46 12.53
C ALA A 326 -24.19 -2.68 12.00
N SER A 327 -24.02 -3.86 12.60
CA SER A 327 -24.78 -5.06 12.20
C SER A 327 -26.29 -4.93 12.40
N VAL A 328 -26.73 -4.26 13.47
CA VAL A 328 -28.16 -4.02 13.73
C VAL A 328 -28.73 -3.02 12.73
N ILE A 329 -28.01 -1.95 12.42
CA ILE A 329 -28.41 -0.98 11.40
C ILE A 329 -28.53 -1.68 10.04
N LEU A 330 -27.53 -2.47 9.65
CA LEU A 330 -27.57 -3.24 8.41
C LEU A 330 -28.76 -4.20 8.37
N HIS A 331 -29.00 -4.95 9.45
CA HIS A 331 -30.15 -5.85 9.55
C HIS A 331 -31.48 -5.09 9.43
N MET A 332 -31.62 -3.92 10.05
CA MET A 332 -32.81 -3.09 9.92
C MET A 332 -32.98 -2.58 8.47
N ASP A 333 -31.92 -2.10 7.83
CA ASP A 333 -31.96 -1.65 6.44
C ASP A 333 -32.32 -2.81 5.47
N GLU A 334 -31.80 -4.01 5.72
CA GLU A 334 -32.10 -5.24 4.96
C GLU A 334 -33.53 -5.75 5.15
N ASN A 335 -34.15 -5.52 6.30
CA ASN A 335 -35.46 -6.12 6.61
C ASN A 335 -36.62 -5.13 6.48
N PHE A 336 -36.34 -3.82 6.41
CA PHE A 336 -37.34 -2.77 6.30
C PHE A 336 -37.14 -1.94 5.02
N HIS A 337 -37.35 -2.59 3.87
CA HIS A 337 -37.18 -1.99 2.54
C HIS A 337 -38.12 -0.81 2.22
N ASP A 338 -39.26 -0.67 2.91
CA ASP A 338 -40.35 0.26 2.54
C ASP A 338 -40.37 1.59 3.32
N PHE A 339 -39.58 1.74 4.39
CA PHE A 339 -39.62 2.93 5.24
C PHE A 339 -38.50 3.95 4.96
N TYR A 340 -37.44 3.53 4.26
CA TYR A 340 -36.30 4.39 3.96
C TYR A 340 -36.10 4.47 2.45
N ARG A 341 -36.20 5.68 1.88
CA ARG A 341 -35.76 5.93 0.49
C ARG A 341 -34.31 5.48 0.40
N SER A 342 -34.07 4.50 -0.48
CA SER A 342 -32.80 3.79 -0.63
C SER A 342 -31.59 4.72 -0.51
N ARG A 343 -30.75 4.49 0.50
CA ARG A 343 -29.35 4.95 0.55
C ARG A 343 -28.45 4.16 -0.43
N LYS A 344 -29.03 3.50 -1.43
CA LYS A 344 -28.30 2.93 -2.55
C LYS A 344 -27.86 4.11 -3.42
N HIS A 345 -26.61 4.54 -3.29
CA HIS A 345 -26.02 5.41 -4.29
C HIS A 345 -25.98 4.61 -5.59
N TYR A 346 -26.64 5.12 -6.62
CA TYR A 346 -26.52 4.56 -7.95
C TYR A 346 -25.10 4.86 -8.44
N VAL A 347 -24.20 3.88 -8.35
CA VAL A 347 -22.91 3.94 -9.05
C VAL A 347 -23.25 3.95 -10.54
N PRO A 348 -23.00 5.05 -11.27
CA PRO A 348 -23.32 5.10 -12.69
C PRO A 348 -22.58 3.98 -13.42
N ASP A 349 -23.28 3.31 -14.33
CA ASP A 349 -22.69 2.25 -15.16
C ASP A 349 -21.40 2.78 -15.83
N PRO A 350 -20.23 2.18 -15.55
CA PRO A 350 -18.95 2.65 -16.07
C PRO A 350 -18.79 2.40 -17.57
N GLU A 351 -19.69 1.64 -18.19
CA GLU A 351 -19.55 1.16 -19.56
C GLU A 351 -19.46 2.28 -20.60
N GLU A 352 -20.18 3.40 -20.43
CA GLU A 352 -20.11 4.52 -21.38
C GLU A 352 -18.73 5.21 -21.36
N ASP A 353 -18.15 5.37 -20.17
CA ASP A 353 -16.79 5.90 -20.02
C ASP A 353 -15.76 4.93 -20.60
N ILE A 354 -15.92 3.64 -20.36
CA ILE A 354 -15.04 2.60 -20.90
C ILE A 354 -15.11 2.58 -22.45
N LYS A 355 -16.30 2.64 -23.04
CA LYS A 355 -16.49 2.71 -24.50
C LYS A 355 -15.84 3.97 -25.08
N LEU A 356 -16.01 5.12 -24.42
CA LEU A 356 -15.42 6.37 -24.84
C LEU A 356 -13.89 6.28 -24.84
N LEU A 357 -13.29 5.79 -23.75
CA LEU A 357 -11.84 5.60 -23.66
C LEU A 357 -11.33 4.61 -24.72
N LEU A 358 -11.99 3.46 -24.88
CA LEU A 358 -11.64 2.44 -25.87
C LEU A 358 -11.63 3.02 -27.29
N LYS A 359 -12.65 3.81 -27.64
CA LYS A 359 -12.72 4.53 -28.92
C LYS A 359 -11.53 5.49 -29.08
N ARG A 360 -11.21 6.29 -28.06
CA ARG A 360 -10.07 7.23 -28.10
C ARG A 360 -8.73 6.52 -28.21
N HIS A 361 -8.56 5.39 -27.52
CA HIS A 361 -7.36 4.55 -27.59
C HIS A 361 -7.15 3.98 -29.00
N ALA A 362 -8.23 3.51 -29.64
CA ALA A 362 -8.20 3.03 -31.03
C ALA A 362 -7.90 4.16 -32.04
N GLU A 363 -8.56 5.31 -31.93
CA GLU A 363 -8.31 6.50 -32.77
C GLU A 363 -6.84 6.94 -32.72
N ARG A 364 -6.22 6.86 -31.53
CA ARG A 364 -4.82 7.23 -31.30
C ARG A 364 -3.83 6.09 -31.53
N ARG A 365 -4.31 4.88 -31.80
CA ARG A 365 -3.49 3.67 -32.04
C ARG A 365 -2.47 3.41 -30.93
N ILE A 366 -2.86 3.57 -29.66
CA ILE A 366 -1.93 3.50 -28.52
C ILE A 366 -1.24 2.14 -28.32
N HIS A 367 -1.70 1.08 -28.99
CA HIS A 367 -1.12 -0.28 -28.94
C HIS A 367 -0.38 -0.67 -30.23
N ALA A 368 -0.35 0.21 -31.23
CA ALA A 368 0.36 -0.03 -32.48
C ALA A 368 1.74 0.63 -32.45
N GLU A 369 2.66 0.09 -33.25
CA GLU A 369 3.94 0.76 -33.52
C GLU A 369 3.70 2.01 -34.36
N THR A 370 4.42 3.08 -34.03
CA THR A 370 4.39 4.35 -34.75
C THR A 370 5.43 4.31 -35.87
N PRO A 371 5.05 4.38 -37.16
CA PRO A 371 6.01 4.50 -38.24
C PRO A 371 6.79 5.82 -38.11
N GLU A 372 8.07 5.80 -38.50
CA GLU A 372 9.05 6.89 -38.44
C GLU A 372 8.43 8.30 -38.54
N ARG A 373 8.35 9.02 -37.41
CA ARG A 373 8.08 10.47 -37.42
C ARG A 373 9.38 11.24 -37.60
N PRO A 374 9.36 12.39 -38.31
CA PRO A 374 10.51 13.27 -38.39
C PRO A 374 10.96 13.71 -37.00
N ALA A 375 12.28 13.81 -36.80
CA ALA A 375 12.95 14.15 -35.53
C ALA A 375 12.55 15.50 -34.89
N GLU A 376 11.63 16.25 -35.50
CA GLU A 376 11.17 17.57 -35.09
C GLU A 376 9.84 17.55 -34.31
N ALA A 377 9.20 16.38 -34.15
CA ALA A 377 7.98 16.27 -33.37
C ALA A 377 8.32 16.43 -31.88
N VAL A 378 8.08 17.64 -31.35
CA VAL A 378 7.94 18.10 -29.95
C VAL A 378 8.82 17.36 -28.94
N GLN A 379 9.58 18.07 -28.10
CA GLN A 379 10.21 17.50 -26.90
C GLN A 379 9.14 16.86 -25.98
N GLU A 380 8.69 15.66 -26.31
CA GLU A 380 7.86 14.83 -25.47
C GLU A 380 8.71 14.53 -24.25
N LYS A 381 8.15 14.79 -23.07
CA LYS A 381 8.83 14.46 -21.82
C LYS A 381 9.07 12.96 -21.86
N ARG A 382 10.34 12.57 -21.90
CA ARG A 382 10.76 11.17 -21.99
C ARG A 382 10.04 10.40 -20.89
N HIS A 383 9.38 9.30 -21.28
CA HIS A 383 8.75 8.36 -20.36
C HIS A 383 9.70 8.02 -19.20
N HIS A 384 9.20 8.16 -17.96
CA HIS A 384 9.92 7.76 -16.75
C HIS A 384 9.60 6.30 -16.44
N ASP A 385 10.49 5.38 -16.82
CA ASP A 385 10.31 3.96 -16.49
C ASP A 385 10.69 3.72 -15.02
N CYS A 386 9.67 3.73 -14.14
CA CYS A 386 9.83 3.48 -12.71
C CYS A 386 10.54 2.15 -12.45
N PHE A 387 10.19 1.07 -13.16
CA PHE A 387 10.84 -0.23 -12.95
C PHE A 387 12.32 -0.22 -13.33
N ALA A 388 12.67 0.40 -14.47
CA ALA A 388 14.07 0.47 -14.89
C ALA A 388 14.90 1.30 -13.90
N THR A 389 14.35 2.42 -13.43
CA THR A 389 14.99 3.28 -12.42
C THR A 389 15.14 2.55 -11.08
N GLY A 390 14.10 1.83 -10.65
CA GLY A 390 14.14 1.03 -9.43
C GLY A 390 15.14 -0.12 -9.52
N ARG A 391 15.26 -0.76 -10.68
CA ARG A 391 16.25 -1.81 -10.92
C ARG A 391 17.67 -1.30 -10.73
N VAL A 392 17.99 -0.14 -11.29
CA VAL A 392 19.30 0.51 -11.07
C VAL A 392 19.53 0.76 -9.58
N LYS A 393 18.53 1.29 -8.86
CA LYS A 393 18.66 1.54 -7.41
C LYS A 393 18.86 0.25 -6.61
N ILE A 394 18.13 -0.81 -6.91
CA ILE A 394 18.15 -2.05 -6.13
C ILE A 394 19.36 -2.91 -6.47
N ASP A 395 19.60 -3.16 -7.76
CA ASP A 395 20.61 -4.13 -8.22
C ASP A 395 22.01 -3.50 -8.29
N GLU A 396 22.12 -2.21 -8.69
CA GLU A 396 23.43 -1.58 -8.93
C GLU A 396 23.92 -0.75 -7.75
N LYS A 397 23.03 -0.22 -6.91
CA LYS A 397 23.39 0.62 -5.75
C LYS A 397 23.36 -0.09 -4.41
N GLY A 398 23.22 -1.42 -4.38
CA GLY A 398 23.27 -2.21 -3.14
C GLY A 398 22.20 -1.81 -2.11
N TYR A 399 21.02 -1.34 -2.54
CA TYR A 399 19.98 -0.86 -1.62
C TYR A 399 19.55 -1.94 -0.61
N LEU A 400 19.39 -3.18 -1.08
CA LEU A 400 19.02 -4.29 -0.20
C LEU A 400 20.18 -4.73 0.72
N ASP A 401 21.42 -4.54 0.29
CA ASP A 401 22.59 -4.79 1.14
C ASP A 401 22.66 -3.77 2.28
N ALA A 402 22.36 -2.50 2.00
CA ALA A 402 22.28 -1.46 3.01
C ALA A 402 21.16 -1.73 4.02
N VAL A 403 19.97 -2.13 3.55
CA VAL A 403 18.87 -2.55 4.44
C VAL A 403 19.30 -3.75 5.29
N ALA A 404 19.93 -4.75 4.70
CA ALA A 404 20.39 -5.93 5.43
C ALA A 404 21.47 -5.60 6.46
N GLN A 405 22.40 -4.70 6.14
CA GLN A 405 23.45 -4.27 7.05
C GLN A 405 22.87 -3.57 8.28
N GLU A 406 21.91 -2.66 8.09
CA GLU A 406 21.20 -1.99 9.20
C GLU A 406 20.47 -3.00 10.10
N ARG A 407 19.86 -4.04 9.52
CA ARG A 407 19.20 -5.11 10.27
C ARG A 407 20.21 -5.94 11.06
N ILE A 408 21.34 -6.30 10.45
CA ILE A 408 22.43 -7.02 11.13
C ILE A 408 22.93 -6.21 12.33
N GLU A 409 23.16 -4.90 12.14
CA GLU A 409 23.58 -4.00 13.21
C GLU A 409 22.56 -3.96 14.34
N TYR A 410 21.27 -3.82 14.01
CA TYR A 410 20.19 -3.86 14.98
C TYR A 410 20.18 -5.15 15.83
N PHE A 411 20.34 -6.32 15.21
CA PHE A 411 20.35 -7.61 15.92
C PHE A 411 21.68 -7.93 16.60
N SER A 412 22.79 -7.34 16.15
CA SER A 412 24.10 -7.49 16.78
C SER A 412 24.20 -6.77 18.13
N ASN A 413 23.34 -5.77 18.36
CA ASN A 413 23.25 -5.05 19.62
C ASN A 413 22.64 -5.95 20.72
N LEU A 414 23.47 -6.80 21.33
CA LEU A 414 23.06 -7.62 22.48
C LEU A 414 22.67 -6.73 23.65
N SER A 415 21.58 -7.08 24.34
CA SER A 415 21.23 -6.44 25.61
C SER A 415 22.29 -6.80 26.67
N PRO A 416 22.47 -6.01 27.74
CA PRO A 416 23.34 -6.40 28.85
C PRO A 416 22.97 -7.78 29.42
N LEU A 417 21.69 -8.16 29.39
CA LEU A 417 21.26 -9.50 29.78
C LEU A 417 21.76 -10.58 28.83
N GLU A 418 21.71 -10.35 27.52
CA GLU A 418 22.21 -11.29 26.50
C GLU A 418 23.74 -11.39 26.54
N ILE A 419 24.44 -10.26 26.72
CA ILE A 419 25.90 -10.22 26.93
C ILE A 419 26.27 -11.01 28.20
N ALA A 420 25.59 -10.75 29.33
CA ALA A 420 25.87 -11.46 30.58
C ALA A 420 25.74 -12.99 30.43
N LYS A 421 24.73 -13.44 29.67
CA LYS A 421 24.53 -14.88 29.39
C LYS A 421 25.53 -15.45 28.40
N HIS A 422 25.81 -14.72 27.32
CA HIS A 422 26.68 -15.17 26.25
C HIS A 422 28.14 -15.24 26.72
N ASP A 423 28.61 -14.18 27.39
CA ASP A 423 30.00 -14.04 27.84
C ASP A 423 30.22 -14.62 29.25
N ASN A 424 29.16 -15.12 29.89
CA ASN A 424 29.17 -15.69 31.23
C ASN A 424 29.80 -14.73 32.27
N ILE A 425 29.32 -13.48 32.27
CA ILE A 425 29.76 -12.39 33.15
C ILE A 425 28.58 -11.88 34.00
N SER A 426 28.88 -11.10 35.04
CA SER A 426 27.82 -10.50 35.85
C SER A 426 27.02 -9.45 35.05
N MET A 427 25.76 -9.24 35.43
CA MET A 427 24.92 -8.21 34.83
C MET A 427 25.55 -6.82 34.91
N GLU A 428 26.25 -6.52 36.01
CA GLU A 428 26.93 -5.24 36.21
C GLU A 428 28.11 -5.07 35.24
N GLU A 429 28.90 -6.11 35.02
CA GLU A 429 30.00 -6.12 34.03
C GLU A 429 29.46 -5.98 32.60
N ALA A 430 28.36 -6.65 32.28
CA ALA A 430 27.70 -6.55 30.97
C ALA A 430 27.15 -5.14 30.71
N ILE A 431 26.55 -4.49 31.71
CA ILE A 431 26.10 -3.09 31.63
C ILE A 431 27.30 -2.17 31.40
N GLN A 432 28.42 -2.41 32.09
CA GLN A 432 29.65 -1.60 31.93
C GLN A 432 30.33 -1.82 30.57
N LEU A 433 30.32 -3.04 30.03
CA LEU A 433 30.77 -3.32 28.66
C LEU A 433 29.95 -2.52 27.65
N LYS A 434 28.62 -2.63 27.73
CA LYS A 434 27.73 -1.92 26.83
C LYS A 434 27.84 -0.40 26.92
N ARG A 435 27.99 0.14 28.14
CA ARG A 435 28.26 1.58 28.34
C ARG A 435 29.58 2.02 27.71
N ARG A 436 30.61 1.18 27.76
CA ARG A 436 31.91 1.46 27.12
C ARG A 436 31.82 1.41 25.59
N GLU A 437 31.05 0.49 25.03
CA GLU A 437 30.78 0.42 23.59
C GLU A 437 30.01 1.66 23.09
N GLY A 438 28.94 2.06 23.80
CA GLY A 438 28.19 3.28 23.48
C GLY A 438 29.01 4.57 23.61
N MET A 439 29.99 4.62 24.53
CA MET A 439 30.93 5.76 24.63
C MET A 439 31.98 5.76 23.51
N LYS A 440 32.46 4.58 23.07
CA LYS A 440 33.37 4.47 21.91
C LYS A 440 32.67 4.90 20.62
N ALA A 441 31.41 4.52 20.42
CA ALA A 441 30.61 4.96 19.27
C ALA A 441 30.43 6.49 19.25
N LYS A 442 30.28 7.15 20.42
CA LYS A 442 30.19 8.61 20.53
C LYS A 442 31.54 9.36 20.43
N GLY A 443 32.67 8.65 20.57
CA GLY A 443 34.03 9.20 20.48
C GLY A 443 34.66 9.10 19.08
N VAL A 444 34.01 8.36 18.18
CA VAL A 444 34.29 8.39 16.75
C VAL A 444 33.49 9.57 16.19
N THR A 445 34.15 10.66 15.80
CA THR A 445 33.56 11.61 14.85
C THR A 445 32.99 10.76 13.72
N PRO A 446 31.72 10.89 13.31
CA PRO A 446 31.19 10.09 12.23
C PRO A 446 32.15 10.27 11.06
N GLN A 447 32.95 9.24 10.78
CA GLN A 447 33.55 9.16 9.47
C GLN A 447 32.35 9.14 8.58
N ASN A 448 32.32 10.11 7.68
CA ASN A 448 31.40 10.22 6.57
C ASN A 448 31.54 8.93 5.75
N THR A 449 30.98 7.82 6.25
CA THR A 449 30.65 6.66 5.48
C THR A 449 29.59 7.20 4.54
N ASN A 450 29.98 7.45 3.28
CA ASN A 450 29.09 7.92 2.22
C ASN A 450 27.78 7.09 2.08
N ASN A 451 27.61 6.02 2.86
CA ASN A 451 26.41 5.21 2.98
C ASN A 451 25.36 5.80 3.95
N ASP A 452 25.75 6.45 5.04
CA ASP A 452 24.80 7.06 5.99
C ASP A 452 24.17 8.30 5.38
N THR A 453 24.95 9.11 4.67
CA THR A 453 24.44 10.29 3.94
C THR A 453 23.51 9.91 2.79
N TYR A 454 23.67 8.75 2.14
CA TYR A 454 22.81 8.37 1.02
C TYR A 454 21.40 7.96 1.49
N ILE A 455 21.30 7.35 2.68
CA ILE A 455 20.02 6.95 3.26
C ILE A 455 19.41 8.10 4.07
N ASP A 456 20.19 8.90 4.81
CA ASP A 456 19.67 10.12 5.44
C ASP A 456 19.24 11.18 4.41
N GLU A 457 19.89 11.31 3.23
CA GLU A 457 19.34 12.12 2.13
C GLU A 457 18.04 11.53 1.54
N MET A 458 17.78 10.23 1.72
CA MET A 458 16.54 9.56 1.33
C MET A 458 15.47 9.54 2.44
N LEU A 459 15.85 9.76 3.70
CA LEU A 459 15.00 9.74 4.89
C LEU A 459 14.82 11.12 5.53
N GLU A 460 15.58 12.15 5.11
CA GLU A 460 15.23 13.54 5.33
C GLU A 460 13.76 13.67 4.91
N GLU A 461 12.91 14.14 5.83
CA GLU A 461 11.53 14.54 5.56
C GLU A 461 11.57 15.59 4.45
N ASN A 462 11.68 15.13 3.21
CA ASN A 462 11.61 15.95 2.06
C ASN A 462 10.12 16.26 1.92
N ALA A 463 9.78 17.50 1.62
CA ALA A 463 8.40 17.88 1.29
C ALA A 463 7.83 17.07 0.08
N GLU A 464 8.61 16.17 -0.52
CA GLU A 464 8.24 15.14 -1.49
C GLU A 464 7.48 13.94 -0.85
N ASP A 465 7.58 13.70 0.46
CA ASP A 465 6.96 12.56 1.16
C ASP A 465 5.56 12.84 1.71
N LEU A 466 5.12 14.10 1.70
CA LEU A 466 3.74 14.53 1.98
C LEU A 466 2.77 14.23 0.82
N LEU A 467 3.26 13.61 -0.26
CA LEU A 467 2.57 13.43 -1.53
C LEU A 467 1.31 12.53 -1.47
N TYR A 468 1.13 11.76 -0.39
CA TYR A 468 0.21 10.62 -0.42
C TYR A 468 -0.77 10.54 0.76
N GLY A 469 -1.56 11.61 0.94
CA GLY A 469 -2.86 11.54 1.61
C GLY A 469 -2.83 11.75 3.12
N TYR A 470 -2.59 12.99 3.55
CA TYR A 470 -3.05 13.48 4.85
C TYR A 470 -3.88 14.76 4.68
N GLU A 471 -4.70 14.83 3.64
CA GLU A 471 -5.88 15.71 3.69
C GLU A 471 -7.01 14.91 4.32
N GLN A 472 -7.75 15.56 5.21
CA GLN A 472 -8.94 15.01 5.85
C GLN A 472 -9.79 14.33 4.78
N VAL A 473 -10.17 13.08 5.05
CA VAL A 473 -11.27 12.38 4.37
C VAL A 473 -12.35 13.43 4.06
N ASP A 474 -12.67 13.65 2.78
CA ASP A 474 -13.68 14.62 2.35
C ASP A 474 -15.08 14.04 2.62
N GLU A 475 -16.12 14.84 2.86
CA GLU A 475 -17.51 14.38 3.08
C GLU A 475 -18.00 13.40 2.00
N GLU A 476 -17.49 13.48 0.77
CA GLU A 476 -17.75 12.52 -0.31
C GLU A 476 -17.03 11.16 -0.10
N GLU A 477 -15.84 11.15 0.49
CA GLU A 477 -15.07 9.95 0.89
C GLU A 477 -15.78 9.19 2.03
N TYR A 478 -16.53 9.91 2.88
CA TYR A 478 -17.35 9.32 3.96
C TYR A 478 -18.57 8.53 3.43
N GLU A 479 -19.16 8.90 2.29
CA GLU A 479 -20.34 8.21 1.75
C GLU A 479 -20.00 6.97 0.88
N ASP A 480 -18.83 6.92 0.24
CA ASP A 480 -18.40 5.77 -0.59
C ASP A 480 -17.78 4.62 0.25
N ILE A 481 -17.04 4.93 1.31
CA ILE A 481 -16.53 3.91 2.24
C ILE A 481 -17.70 3.20 2.96
N ARG A 482 -18.78 3.93 3.24
CA ARG A 482 -20.06 3.40 3.73
C ARG A 482 -20.73 2.46 2.72
N HIS A 483 -20.53 2.70 1.43
CA HIS A 483 -21.09 1.94 0.31
C HIS A 483 -20.43 0.55 0.19
N ARG A 484 -19.11 0.44 0.30
CA ARG A 484 -18.38 -0.86 0.22
C ARG A 484 -18.81 -1.87 1.28
N LEU A 485 -19.46 -1.43 2.35
CA LEU A 485 -20.06 -2.29 3.38
C LEU A 485 -21.44 -2.86 2.95
N GLY A 486 -22.16 -2.17 2.05
CA GLY A 486 -23.39 -2.65 1.41
C GLY A 486 -23.18 -3.29 0.03
N ASP A 487 -22.14 -2.90 -0.69
CA ASP A 487 -21.85 -3.27 -2.09
C ASP A 487 -21.20 -4.62 -2.29
N GLY A 488 -20.87 -5.31 -1.20
CA GLY A 488 -20.58 -6.71 -1.34
C GLY A 488 -21.79 -7.48 -1.90
N LEU A 489 -23.01 -6.95 -1.89
CA LEU A 489 -24.23 -7.73 -2.12
C LEU A 489 -24.69 -7.93 -3.58
N ASP A 490 -24.01 -7.39 -4.60
CA ASP A 490 -24.42 -7.65 -5.99
C ASP A 490 -23.22 -7.80 -6.96
N SER A 491 -22.65 -9.01 -7.02
CA SER A 491 -22.25 -9.75 -8.24
C SER A 491 -21.79 -11.16 -7.91
#